data_AF-A0A6P8FLV8-F1
#
_entry.id   AF-A0A6P8FLV8-F1
#
_cell.length_a   1.000
_cell.length_b   1.000
_cell.length_c   1.000
_cell.angle_alpha   90.00
_cell.angle_beta   90.00
_cell.angle_gamma   90.00
#
_symmetry.space_group_name_H-M   'P 1'
#
loop_
_entity.id
_entity.type
_entity.pdbx_description
1 polymer ?
#
loop_
_entity_poly.entity_id
_entity_poly.type
_entity_poly.pdbx_seq_one_letter_code
_entity_poly.pdbx_strand_id
1 'polypeptide(L)'
;MMQLLVQVQAFPDKLKTFVIQQIPSSNLFMVVVDNKCDCSSISSVTMEPIEIMYNESLKCERLKFQKDRKKPDSCHPFHPEENARECGGASCLSPHLTAALLPLLIPLITR
;
A
#
# COMPACT_ATOMS: atom_id res chain seq x y z
N MET A 1 -25.24 -12.84 20.33
CA MET A 1 -24.63 -11.65 20.96
C MET A 1 -24.63 -10.55 19.89
N MET A 2 -25.81 -10.05 19.53
CA MET A 2 -26.67 -9.19 20.35
C MET A 2 -26.04 -7.81 20.47
N GLN A 3 -26.72 -6.85 19.84
CA GLN A 3 -26.67 -5.41 20.10
C GLN A 3 -25.35 -4.72 19.71
N LEU A 4 -25.43 -3.47 19.26
CA LEU A 4 -24.34 -2.66 18.72
C LEU A 4 -23.88 -3.14 17.34
N LEU A 5 -24.44 -2.66 16.23
CA LEU A 5 -23.90 -1.46 15.57
C LEU A 5 -24.88 -0.90 14.53
N VAL A 6 -26.19 -1.00 14.74
CA VAL A 6 -27.04 0.10 14.28
C VAL A 6 -26.79 1.21 15.28
N GLN A 7 -25.65 1.90 15.15
CA GLN A 7 -25.48 3.20 15.75
C GLN A 7 -26.55 4.07 15.09
N VAL A 8 -27.72 4.06 15.71
CA VAL A 8 -28.64 5.17 15.64
C VAL A 8 -27.81 6.34 16.11
N GLN A 9 -27.33 7.12 15.15
CA GLN A 9 -26.81 8.43 15.39
C GLN A 9 -27.99 9.21 15.98
N ALA A 10 -28.07 9.23 17.31
CA ALA A 10 -28.95 10.12 18.04
C ALA A 10 -28.43 11.53 17.75
N PHE A 11 -28.94 12.13 16.68
CA PHE A 11 -28.65 13.52 16.35
C PHE A 11 -29.21 14.40 17.49
N PRO A 12 -28.40 15.28 18.08
CA PRO A 12 -28.66 15.79 19.42
C PRO A 12 -29.73 16.90 19.53
N ASP A 13 -30.59 17.17 18.53
CA ASP A 13 -31.46 18.36 18.58
C ASP A 13 -32.94 18.17 18.18
N LYS A 14 -33.47 16.94 18.09
CA LYS A 14 -34.93 16.68 18.05
C LYS A 14 -35.15 15.21 18.44
N LEU A 15 -36.07 14.92 19.36
CA LEU A 15 -36.48 13.54 19.68
C LEU A 15 -37.10 12.89 18.44
N LYS A 16 -36.28 12.33 17.54
CA LYS A 16 -36.71 11.53 16.40
C LYS A 16 -37.00 10.13 16.93
N THR A 17 -38.26 9.87 17.26
CA THR A 17 -38.69 8.51 17.61
C THR A 17 -38.83 7.69 16.34
N PHE A 18 -38.03 6.64 16.23
CA PHE A 18 -38.16 5.64 15.18
C PHE A 18 -38.08 4.25 15.80
N VAL A 19 -38.81 3.30 15.22
CA VAL A 19 -38.81 1.89 15.64
C VAL A 19 -38.31 1.07 14.46
N ILE A 20 -37.37 0.15 14.73
CA ILE A 20 -36.82 -0.76 13.73
C ILE A 20 -37.15 -2.19 14.15
N GLN A 21 -37.74 -2.97 13.25
CA GLN A 21 -38.05 -4.38 13.47
C GLN A 21 -37.48 -5.23 12.34
N GLN A 22 -36.88 -6.38 12.67
CA GLN A 22 -36.41 -7.35 11.69
C GLN A 22 -37.60 -8.20 11.20
N ILE A 23 -37.67 -8.45 9.88
CA ILE A 23 -38.63 -9.40 9.33
C ILE A 23 -38.03 -10.81 9.43
N PRO A 24 -38.67 -11.75 10.15
CA PRO A 24 -38.12 -13.09 10.36
C PRO A 24 -37.88 -13.79 9.02
N SER A 25 -36.85 -14.65 9.00
CA SER A 25 -36.44 -15.43 7.82
C SER A 25 -36.05 -14.59 6.59
N SER A 26 -35.67 -13.32 6.77
CA SER A 26 -35.22 -12.45 5.70
C SER A 26 -34.08 -11.51 6.13
N ASN A 27 -33.49 -10.83 5.17
CA ASN A 27 -32.51 -9.75 5.35
C ASN A 27 -33.16 -8.35 5.40
N LEU A 28 -34.49 -8.27 5.56
CA LEU A 28 -35.25 -7.03 5.52
C LEU A 28 -35.52 -6.47 6.92
N PHE A 29 -35.62 -5.14 7.00
CA PHE A 29 -36.00 -4.40 8.20
C PHE A 29 -37.18 -3.48 7.91
N MET A 30 -38.13 -3.42 8.84
CA MET A 30 -39.23 -2.46 8.84
C MET A 30 -38.84 -1.26 9.72
N VAL A 31 -38.88 -0.06 9.14
CA VAL A 31 -38.56 1.19 9.84
C VAL A 31 -39.80 2.05 9.92
N VAL A 32 -40.22 2.39 11.14
CA VAL A 32 -41.36 3.28 11.41
C VAL A 32 -40.83 4.60 11.93
N VAL A 33 -41.22 5.72 11.31
CA VAL A 33 -40.76 7.08 11.63
C VAL A 33 -41.97 7.99 11.84
N ASP A 34 -41.91 8.88 12.83
CA ASP A 34 -42.92 9.92 13.04
C ASP A 34 -42.83 11.00 11.93
N ASN A 35 -43.98 11.49 11.46
CA ASN A 35 -44.09 12.46 10.39
C ASN A 35 -43.83 13.91 10.83
N LYS A 36 -43.61 14.15 12.12
CA LYS A 36 -43.39 15.48 12.72
C LYS A 36 -41.96 16.02 12.60
N CYS A 37 -41.11 15.34 11.85
CA CYS A 37 -39.70 15.71 11.74
C CYS A 37 -39.40 16.47 10.45
N ASP A 38 -38.99 17.74 10.58
CA ASP A 38 -38.44 18.53 9.47
C ASP A 38 -37.03 18.04 9.12
N CYS A 39 -36.93 17.23 8.06
CA CYS A 39 -35.67 16.66 7.57
C CYS A 39 -35.00 17.48 6.46
N SER A 40 -35.40 18.74 6.27
CA SER A 40 -34.92 19.60 5.17
C SER A 40 -33.41 19.85 5.20
N SER A 41 -32.77 19.76 6.37
CA SER A 41 -31.33 19.97 6.55
C SER A 41 -30.47 18.71 6.45
N ILE A 42 -31.06 17.54 6.23
CA ILE A 42 -30.32 16.27 6.20
C ILE A 42 -29.90 15.98 4.76
N SER A 43 -28.58 15.94 4.53
CA SER A 43 -28.03 15.49 3.24
C SER A 43 -28.43 14.04 2.97
N SER A 44 -28.80 13.72 1.73
CA SER A 44 -29.10 12.34 1.34
C SER A 44 -27.88 11.45 1.55
N VAL A 45 -28.08 10.28 2.16
CA VAL A 45 -27.03 9.27 2.32
C VAL A 45 -26.83 8.58 0.97
N THR A 46 -25.65 8.71 0.38
CA THR A 46 -25.28 7.99 -0.85
C THR A 46 -24.69 6.63 -0.51
N MET A 47 -25.03 5.61 -1.30
CA MET A 47 -24.39 4.28 -1.22
C MET A 47 -23.18 4.16 -2.16
N GLU A 48 -22.71 5.29 -2.70
CA GLU A 48 -21.60 5.29 -3.65
C GLU A 48 -20.30 4.92 -2.94
N PRO A 49 -19.47 4.05 -3.55
CA PRO A 49 -18.17 3.72 -3.00
C PRO A 49 -17.32 4.98 -2.82
N ILE A 50 -16.77 5.16 -1.62
CA ILE A 50 -15.85 6.27 -1.34
C ILE A 50 -14.44 5.78 -1.68
N GLU A 51 -13.79 6.47 -2.61
CA GLU A 51 -12.36 6.26 -2.87
C GLU A 51 -11.55 6.85 -1.71
N ILE A 52 -10.88 5.98 -0.94
CA ILE A 52 -9.98 6.43 0.12
C ILE A 52 -8.64 6.81 -0.52
N MET A 53 -8.42 8.11 -0.70
CA MET A 53 -7.12 8.64 -1.05
C MET A 53 -6.19 8.59 0.17
N TYR A 54 -5.22 7.68 0.16
CA TYR A 54 -4.25 7.57 1.25
C TYR A 54 -3.24 8.71 1.20
N ASN A 55 -3.47 9.74 2.03
CA ASN A 55 -2.44 10.75 2.31
C ASN A 55 -1.28 10.13 3.12
N GLU A 56 -0.20 10.88 3.32
CA GLU A 56 1.00 10.40 4.02
C GLU A 56 0.70 9.90 5.45
N SER A 57 -0.24 10.53 6.15
CA SER A 57 -0.66 10.14 7.51
C SER A 57 -1.43 8.81 7.52
N LEU A 58 -2.39 8.65 6.62
CA LEU A 58 -3.22 7.44 6.48
C LEU A 58 -2.39 6.22 6.05
N LYS A 59 -1.28 6.44 5.32
CA LYS A 59 -0.33 5.37 4.99
C LYS A 59 0.34 4.80 6.25
N CYS A 60 0.71 5.65 7.20
CA CYS A 60 1.30 5.25 8.48
C CYS A 60 0.29 4.50 9.36
N GLU A 61 -0.96 4.94 9.41
CA GLU A 61 -2.01 4.23 10.13
C GLU A 61 -2.25 2.83 9.55
N ARG A 62 -2.29 2.69 8.22
CA ARG A 62 -2.41 1.38 7.56
C ARG A 62 -1.24 0.45 7.91
N LEU A 63 -0.02 0.97 8.03
CA LEU A 63 1.17 0.17 8.39
C LEU A 63 1.05 -0.46 9.78
N LYS A 64 0.39 0.22 10.74
CA LYS A 64 0.15 -0.32 12.09
C LYS A 64 -0.79 -1.53 12.11
N PHE A 65 -1.70 -1.60 11.14
CA PHE A 65 -2.71 -2.68 11.05
C PHE A 65 -2.43 -3.66 9.90
N GLN A 66 -1.20 -3.70 9.38
CA GLN A 66 -0.85 -4.74 8.41
C GLN A 66 -0.88 -6.10 9.09
N LYS A 67 -1.42 -7.09 8.38
CA LYS A 67 -1.37 -8.48 8.80
C LYS A 67 0.08 -8.89 9.01
N ASP A 68 0.37 -9.55 10.12
CA ASP A 68 1.70 -10.10 10.39
C ASP A 68 2.10 -11.06 9.26
N ARG A 69 3.26 -10.79 8.64
CA ARG A 69 3.84 -11.65 7.61
C ARG A 69 4.93 -12.49 8.25
N LYS A 70 4.88 -13.81 8.05
CA LYS A 70 5.96 -14.71 8.52
C LYS A 70 7.26 -14.36 7.80
N LYS A 71 8.33 -14.10 8.57
CA LYS A 71 9.68 -13.93 8.02
C LYS A 71 10.17 -15.27 7.42
N PRO A 72 10.98 -15.24 6.34
CA PRO A 72 11.69 -16.43 5.88
C PRO A 72 12.50 -17.08 7.02
N ASP A 73 12.56 -18.41 7.03
CA ASP A 73 13.22 -19.18 8.09
C ASP A 73 14.76 -19.05 8.04
N SER A 74 15.35 -18.78 6.87
CA SER A 74 16.77 -18.44 6.72
C SER A 74 16.99 -17.26 5.77
N CYS A 75 18.11 -16.56 5.99
CA CYS A 75 18.62 -15.52 5.12
C CYS A 75 20.09 -15.85 4.86
N HIS A 76 20.48 -15.98 3.58
CA HIS A 76 21.85 -16.27 3.16
C HIS A 76 22.38 -15.09 2.35
N PRO A 77 22.85 -14.01 3.01
CA PRO A 77 23.19 -12.76 2.34
C PRO A 77 24.49 -12.80 1.53
N PHE A 78 25.36 -13.78 1.78
CA PHE A 78 26.66 -13.88 1.13
C PHE A 78 26.94 -15.32 0.71
N HIS A 79 27.46 -15.48 -0.50
CA HIS A 79 27.98 -16.77 -0.96
C HIS A 79 29.46 -16.89 -0.55
N PRO A 80 29.94 -18.06 -0.07
CA PRO A 80 31.34 -18.22 0.34
C PRO A 80 32.36 -18.01 -0.78
N GLU A 81 31.95 -18.19 -2.03
CA GLU A 81 32.78 -17.89 -3.21
C GLU A 81 32.67 -16.43 -3.68
N GLU A 82 31.79 -15.62 -3.07
CA GLU A 82 31.66 -14.21 -3.41
C GLU A 82 32.70 -13.38 -2.65
N ASN A 83 33.61 -12.76 -3.38
CA ASN A 83 34.62 -11.88 -2.80
C ASN A 83 34.41 -10.45 -3.28
N ALA A 84 33.84 -9.60 -2.42
CA ALA A 84 33.63 -8.17 -2.69
C ALA A 84 34.95 -7.37 -2.89
N ARG A 85 36.11 -7.99 -2.69
CA ARG A 85 37.42 -7.39 -3.00
C ARG A 85 37.87 -7.61 -4.44
N GLU A 86 37.21 -8.51 -5.17
CA GLU A 86 37.55 -8.85 -6.57
C GLU A 86 36.82 -7.98 -7.59
N CYS A 87 35.83 -7.18 -7.16
CA CYS A 87 35.17 -6.20 -8.02
C CYS A 87 35.94 -4.86 -8.05
N GLY A 88 36.01 -4.21 -9.22
CA GLY A 88 36.60 -2.86 -9.37
C GLY A 88 37.97 -2.78 -10.05
N GLY A 89 38.57 -3.91 -10.45
CA GLY A 89 39.90 -3.96 -11.09
C GLY A 89 39.97 -3.61 -12.59
N ALA A 90 38.86 -3.21 -13.22
CA ALA A 90 38.82 -2.90 -14.65
C ALA A 90 39.71 -1.69 -15.04
N SER A 91 39.99 -0.80 -14.10
CA SER A 91 40.89 0.36 -14.29
C SER A 91 42.38 -0.02 -14.34
N CYS A 92 42.75 -1.25 -13.96
CA CYS A 92 44.13 -1.73 -13.99
C CYS A 92 44.51 -2.44 -15.30
N LEU A 93 43.58 -2.62 -16.23
CA LEU A 93 43.86 -3.14 -17.57
C LEU A 93 44.51 -2.04 -18.42
N SER A 94 45.82 -1.86 -18.27
CA SER A 94 46.62 -1.00 -19.15
C SER A 94 46.86 -1.72 -20.48
N PRO A 95 46.54 -1.14 -21.65
CA PRO A 95 46.95 -1.73 -22.92
C PRO A 95 48.47 -1.78 -22.94
N HIS A 96 49.02 -2.99 -23.03
CA HIS A 96 50.45 -3.20 -23.00
C HIS A 96 51.13 -2.33 -24.07
N LEU A 97 52.07 -1.46 -23.66
CA LEU A 97 52.70 -0.46 -24.52
C LEU A 97 53.30 -1.08 -25.79
N THR A 98 53.80 -2.31 -25.73
CA THR A 98 54.32 -3.01 -26.92
C THR A 98 53.21 -3.37 -27.92
N ALA A 99 52.00 -3.71 -27.46
CA ALA A 99 50.85 -3.97 -28.33
C ALA A 99 50.33 -2.67 -28.97
N ALA A 100 50.47 -1.53 -28.27
CA ALA A 100 50.14 -0.21 -28.80
C ALA A 100 51.18 0.35 -29.78
N LEU A 101 52.47 0.00 -29.62
CA LEU A 101 53.59 0.50 -30.44
C LEU A 101 53.90 -0.40 -31.65
N LEU A 102 53.48 -1.67 -31.64
CA LEU A 102 53.68 -2.61 -32.74
C LEU A 102 53.20 -2.06 -34.11
N PRO A 103 52.03 -1.39 -34.23
CA PRO A 103 51.56 -0.84 -35.50
C PRO A 103 52.45 0.28 -36.06
N LEU A 104 53.16 1.01 -35.19
CA LEU A 104 54.01 2.14 -35.57
C LEU A 104 55.39 1.71 -36.07
N LEU A 105 55.84 0.50 -35.74
CA LEU A 105 57.14 -0.04 -36.16
C LEU A 105 57.08 -0.75 -37.52
N ILE A 106 55.91 -1.24 -37.93
CA ILE A 106 55.70 -1.88 -39.24
C ILE A 106 56.20 -1.03 -40.42
N PRO A 107 55.90 0.29 -40.53
CA PRO A 107 56.36 1.10 -41.66
C PRO A 107 57.88 1.37 -41.67
N LEU A 108 58.59 1.12 -40.57
CA LEU A 108 60.04 1.36 -40.48
C LEU A 108 60.87 0.16 -40.95
N ILE A 109 60.29 -1.04 -40.92
CA ILE A 109 60.95 -2.29 -41.35
C ILE A 109 60.69 -2.56 -42.84
N THR A 110 59.61 -2.00 -43.40
CA THR A 110 59.25 -2.14 -44.82
C THR A 110 59.86 -1.06 -45.73
N ARG A 111 60.90 -0.34 -45.29
CA ARG A 111 61.55 0.73 -46.06
C ARG A 111 62.97 0.37 -46.48
#